data_AF-A0A926BSI0-F1
#
_entry.id   AF-A0A926BSI0-F1
#
_cell.length_a   1.000
_cell.length_b   1.000
_cell.length_c   1.000
_cell.angle_alpha   90.00
_cell.angle_beta   90.00
_cell.angle_gamma   90.00
#
_symmetry.space_group_name_H-M   'P 1'
#
loop_
_entity.id
_entity.type
_entity.pdbx_description
1 polymer ?
#
loop_
_entity_poly.entity_id
_entity_poly.type
_entity_poly.pdbx_seq_one_letter_code
_entity_poly.pdbx_strand_id
1 'polypeptide(L)'
;STGFVPECVDESLLATGTPPEGYEWKPATADKKGLVNLARALGNSPDSIAYAYAEIESVHARETVLSYIGDDGIKIWLNGAEVLDNDVQRKHDGSLTAYLKEGVNRLLVKVSLVGSGGWGYSVSVPKANF
;
A
#
# COMPACT_ATOMS: atom_id res chain seq x y z
N SER A 1 -26.83 -4.99 10.59
CA SER A 1 -25.40 -4.87 10.94
C SER A 1 -24.67 -6.08 10.37
N THR A 2 -24.17 -5.97 9.15
CA THR A 2 -23.26 -6.97 8.57
C THR A 2 -21.87 -6.38 8.70
N GLY A 3 -21.24 -6.64 9.84
CA GLY A 3 -19.82 -6.35 10.02
C GLY A 3 -19.06 -7.19 9.01
N PHE A 4 -18.35 -6.52 8.10
CA PHE A 4 -17.34 -7.16 7.27
C PHE A 4 -16.22 -7.56 8.23
N VAL A 5 -16.27 -8.79 8.74
CA VAL A 5 -15.11 -9.42 9.36
C VAL A 5 -14.28 -9.84 8.16
N PRO A 6 -13.13 -9.20 7.84
CA PRO A 6 -12.29 -9.75 6.80
C PRO A 6 -11.90 -11.15 7.30
N GLU A 7 -12.30 -12.18 6.55
CA GLU A 7 -11.66 -13.49 6.65
C GLU A 7 -10.16 -13.26 6.69
N CYS A 8 -9.44 -14.00 7.54
CA CYS A 8 -8.01 -13.87 7.77
C CYS A 8 -7.26 -13.74 6.43
N VAL A 9 -6.99 -12.52 5.99
CA VAL A 9 -6.22 -12.28 4.78
C VAL A 9 -4.80 -12.62 5.12
N ASP A 10 -4.24 -13.63 4.45
CA ASP A 10 -2.84 -13.96 4.61
C ASP A 10 -1.98 -12.89 3.91
N GLU A 11 -1.53 -11.92 4.70
CA GLU A 11 -0.67 -10.83 4.24
C GLU A 11 0.68 -11.34 3.71
N SER A 12 1.11 -12.55 4.10
CA SER A 12 2.32 -13.18 3.58
C SER A 12 2.16 -13.68 2.14
N LEU A 13 0.97 -14.18 1.77
CA LEU A 13 0.62 -14.56 0.41
C LEU A 13 0.45 -13.32 -0.50
N LEU A 14 -0.19 -12.28 0.03
CA LEU A 14 -0.31 -11.00 -0.68
C LEU A 14 1.06 -10.37 -0.99
N ALA A 15 2.03 -10.51 -0.08
CA ALA A 15 3.38 -10.03 -0.28
C ALA A 15 4.14 -10.74 -1.41
N THR A 16 3.63 -11.88 -1.92
CA THR A 16 4.17 -12.53 -3.13
C THR A 16 3.51 -12.05 -4.42
N GLY A 17 2.53 -11.15 -4.34
CA GLY A 17 1.76 -10.65 -5.49
C GLY A 17 0.57 -11.52 -5.87
N THR A 18 0.29 -12.59 -5.12
CA THR A 18 -0.85 -13.48 -5.36
C THR A 18 -2.02 -13.04 -4.48
N PRO A 19 -3.18 -12.64 -5.06
CA PRO A 19 -4.35 -12.33 -4.25
C PRO A 19 -4.95 -13.63 -3.66
N PRO A 20 -5.61 -13.57 -2.48
CA PRO A 20 -6.37 -14.69 -1.94
C PRO A 20 -7.45 -15.17 -2.91
N GLU A 21 -7.89 -16.42 -2.73
CA GLU A 21 -9.00 -16.98 -3.50
C GLU A 21 -10.25 -16.10 -3.39
N GLY A 22 -10.95 -15.88 -4.51
CA GLY A 22 -12.11 -14.99 -4.58
C GLY A 22 -11.79 -13.50 -4.72
N TYR A 23 -10.51 -13.12 -4.70
CA TYR A 23 -10.06 -11.75 -4.94
C TYR A 23 -9.24 -11.63 -6.22
N GLU A 24 -9.30 -10.45 -6.84
CA GLU A 24 -8.53 -10.13 -8.05
C GLU A 24 -7.82 -8.79 -7.88
N TRP A 25 -6.62 -8.67 -8.46
CA TRP A 25 -5.95 -7.39 -8.58
C TRP A 25 -6.58 -6.56 -9.68
N LYS A 26 -6.95 -5.32 -9.36
CA LYS A 26 -7.39 -4.33 -10.33
C LYS A 26 -6.27 -3.33 -10.57
N PRO A 27 -5.90 -3.04 -11.84
CA PRO A 27 -4.95 -1.99 -12.14
C PRO A 27 -5.43 -0.65 -11.58
N ALA A 28 -4.55 0.05 -10.87
CA ALA A 28 -4.78 1.39 -10.37
C ALA A 28 -3.66 2.32 -10.84
N THR A 29 -3.99 3.59 -11.08
CA THR A 29 -3.02 4.59 -11.50
C THR A 29 -3.07 5.78 -10.55
N ALA A 30 -1.91 6.20 -10.09
CA ALA A 30 -1.76 7.41 -9.31
C ALA A 30 -2.02 8.66 -10.18
N ASP A 31 -2.51 9.73 -9.57
CA ASP A 31 -2.65 11.01 -10.23
C ASP A 31 -1.27 11.71 -10.45
N LYS A 32 -1.28 12.93 -10.99
CA LYS A 32 -0.06 13.72 -11.23
C LYS A 32 0.74 14.05 -9.96
N LYS A 33 0.15 13.88 -8.79
CA LYS A 33 0.77 14.08 -7.48
C LYS A 33 1.19 12.77 -6.81
N GLY A 34 1.03 11.63 -7.50
CA GLY A 34 1.36 10.32 -6.96
C GLY A 34 0.29 9.73 -6.03
N LEU A 35 -0.90 10.30 -5.98
CA LEU A 35 -1.99 9.80 -5.12
C LEU A 35 -2.86 8.78 -5.86
N VAL A 36 -3.04 7.60 -5.26
CA VAL A 36 -4.02 6.60 -5.69
C VAL A 36 -5.33 6.82 -4.93
N ASN A 37 -6.42 7.07 -5.65
CA ASN A 37 -7.76 7.23 -5.08
C ASN A 37 -8.49 5.88 -5.13
N LEU A 38 -8.65 5.25 -3.97
CA LEU A 38 -9.23 3.91 -3.84
C LEU A 38 -10.75 3.94 -4.01
N ALA A 39 -11.44 5.00 -3.57
CA ALA A 39 -12.86 5.16 -3.82
C ALA A 39 -13.19 5.19 -5.33
N ARG A 40 -12.32 5.79 -6.15
CA ARG A 40 -12.45 5.77 -7.62
C ARG A 40 -12.12 4.40 -8.21
N ALA A 41 -11.17 3.67 -7.64
CA ALA A 41 -10.70 2.39 -8.18
C ALA A 41 -11.61 1.21 -7.81
N LEU A 42 -12.17 1.20 -6.59
CA LEU A 42 -12.88 0.08 -6.00
C LEU A 42 -14.35 0.40 -5.66
N GLY A 43 -14.75 1.66 -5.77
CA GLY A 43 -16.03 2.15 -5.26
C GLY A 43 -15.88 2.69 -3.84
N ASN A 44 -16.80 3.57 -3.45
CA ASN A 44 -16.81 4.16 -2.12
C ASN A 44 -17.71 3.34 -1.20
N SER A 45 -17.15 2.81 -0.11
CA SER A 45 -17.90 2.16 0.96
C SER A 45 -17.30 2.61 2.29
N PRO A 46 -18.11 2.95 3.30
CA PRO A 46 -17.58 3.23 4.63
C PRO A 46 -16.89 1.98 5.21
N ASP A 47 -16.02 2.19 6.19
CA ASP A 47 -15.38 1.12 6.99
C ASP A 47 -14.74 0.03 6.11
N SER A 48 -13.84 0.44 5.22
CA SER A 48 -13.28 -0.41 4.16
C SER A 48 -11.77 -0.64 4.32
N ILE A 49 -11.31 -1.78 3.81
CA ILE A 49 -9.89 -2.11 3.70
C ILE A 49 -9.59 -2.45 2.24
N ALA A 50 -8.49 -1.92 1.73
CA ALA A 50 -7.95 -2.30 0.44
C ALA A 50 -6.47 -2.64 0.57
N TYR A 51 -6.04 -3.52 -0.33
CA TYR A 51 -4.64 -3.82 -0.53
C TYR A 51 -4.20 -3.31 -1.89
N ALA A 52 -2.95 -2.91 -1.99
CA ALA A 52 -2.29 -2.59 -3.23
C ALA A 52 -0.92 -3.26 -3.29
N TYR A 53 -0.58 -3.77 -4.47
CA TYR A 53 0.68 -4.44 -4.73
C TYR A 53 1.41 -3.74 -5.87
N ALA A 54 2.74 -3.61 -5.73
CA ALA A 54 3.61 -3.11 -6.77
C ALA A 54 4.99 -3.77 -6.72
N GLU A 55 5.67 -3.78 -7.85
CA GLU A 55 7.07 -4.21 -7.95
C GLU A 55 7.95 -3.02 -8.27
N ILE A 56 9.07 -2.92 -7.55
CA ILE A 56 10.09 -1.89 -7.70
C ILE A 56 11.37 -2.57 -8.18
N GLU A 57 11.80 -2.26 -9.39
CA GLU A 57 13.09 -2.72 -9.89
C GLU A 57 14.21 -1.81 -9.39
N SER A 58 15.27 -2.42 -8.82
CA SER A 58 16.47 -1.73 -8.38
C SER A 58 17.70 -2.33 -9.06
N VAL A 59 18.52 -1.49 -9.69
CA VAL A 59 19.72 -1.95 -10.43
C VAL A 59 20.79 -2.53 -9.49
N HIS A 60 20.84 -2.08 -8.23
CA HIS A 60 21.73 -2.62 -7.20
C HIS A 60 21.05 -2.51 -5.83
N ALA A 61 21.49 -3.32 -4.86
CA ALA A 61 21.01 -3.20 -3.50
C ALA A 61 21.38 -1.83 -2.91
N ARG A 62 20.42 -1.13 -2.32
CA ARG A 62 20.61 0.25 -1.84
C ARG A 62 19.73 0.62 -0.66
N GLU A 63 20.25 1.52 0.15
CA GLU A 63 19.46 2.31 1.09
C GLU A 63 18.72 3.42 0.32
N THR A 64 17.47 3.68 0.69
CA THR A 64 16.66 4.74 0.12
C THR A 64 15.67 5.30 1.14
N VAL A 65 15.02 6.40 0.79
CA VAL A 65 13.92 6.97 1.56
C VAL A 65 12.61 6.55 0.91
N LEU A 66 11.75 5.87 1.66
CA LEU A 66 10.37 5.61 1.26
C LEU A 66 9.49 6.72 1.84
N SER A 67 8.81 7.46 0.98
CA SER A 67 7.83 8.48 1.37
C SER A 67 6.42 7.95 1.17
N TYR A 68 5.52 8.27 2.10
CA TYR A 68 4.13 7.80 2.06
C TYR A 68 3.12 8.88 2.42
N ILE A 69 1.88 8.69 1.95
CA ILE A 69 0.68 9.40 2.37
C ILE A 69 -0.40 8.34 2.61
N GLY A 70 -1.11 8.41 3.73
CA GLY A 70 -2.29 7.59 4.05
C GLY A 70 -3.52 8.46 4.31
N ASP A 71 -4.70 7.98 3.93
CA ASP A 71 -6.03 8.55 4.23
C ASP A 71 -7.04 7.39 4.15
N ASP A 72 -7.36 6.66 5.23
CA ASP A 72 -6.91 6.81 6.63
C ASP A 72 -5.65 5.98 6.92
N GLY A 73 -5.77 4.88 7.68
CA GLY A 73 -4.64 4.10 8.17
C GLY A 73 -3.87 3.43 7.04
N ILE A 74 -2.55 3.30 7.23
CA ILE A 74 -1.65 2.71 6.24
C ILE A 74 -0.68 1.74 6.90
N LYS A 75 -0.51 0.59 6.25
CA LYS A 75 0.48 -0.41 6.63
C LYS A 75 1.25 -0.87 5.39
N ILE A 76 2.57 -0.98 5.48
CA ILE A 76 3.45 -1.24 4.35
C ILE A 76 4.38 -2.41 4.66
N TRP A 77 4.48 -3.33 3.69
CA TRP A 77 5.49 -4.37 3.66
C TRP A 77 6.38 -4.21 2.44
N LEU A 78 7.69 -4.39 2.65
CA LEU A 78 8.70 -4.43 1.60
C LEU A 78 9.39 -5.79 1.65
N ASN A 79 9.31 -6.54 0.55
CA ASN A 79 9.84 -7.91 0.44
C ASN A 79 9.30 -8.85 1.54
N GLY A 80 8.04 -8.69 1.92
CA GLY A 80 7.38 -9.48 2.97
C GLY A 80 7.69 -9.05 4.41
N ALA A 81 8.61 -8.10 4.62
CA ALA A 81 8.87 -7.53 5.94
C ALA A 81 8.03 -6.27 6.15
N GLU A 82 7.34 -6.17 7.29
CA GLU A 82 6.63 -4.97 7.70
C GLU A 82 7.64 -3.84 7.95
N VAL A 83 7.44 -2.69 7.29
CA VAL A 83 8.30 -1.51 7.43
C VAL A 83 7.57 -0.30 8.01
N LEU A 84 6.24 -0.31 7.98
CA LEU A 84 5.39 0.73 8.55
C LEU A 84 4.06 0.13 9.00
N ASP A 85 3.60 0.49 10.19
CA ASP A 85 2.23 0.31 10.66
C ASP A 85 1.78 1.63 11.31
N ASN A 86 0.87 2.34 10.63
CA ASN A 86 0.39 3.63 11.08
C ASN A 86 -1.12 3.75 10.85
N ASP A 87 -1.89 3.28 11.82
CA ASP A 87 -3.35 3.35 11.80
C ASP A 87 -3.85 4.66 12.42
N VAL A 88 -4.05 5.68 11.57
CA VAL A 88 -4.53 6.99 11.98
C VAL A 88 -5.76 7.36 11.15
N GLN A 89 -6.84 7.73 11.83
CA GLN A 89 -8.14 8.13 11.24
C GLN A 89 -8.12 9.58 10.72
N ARG A 90 -7.09 9.89 9.93
CA ARG A 90 -6.97 11.15 9.18
C ARG A 90 -5.90 11.00 8.11
N LYS A 91 -6.00 11.86 7.10
CA LYS A 91 -4.87 12.11 6.19
C LYS A 91 -3.58 12.45 6.94
N HIS A 92 -2.50 11.77 6.58
CA HIS A 92 -1.18 11.97 7.12
C HIS A 92 -0.10 11.56 6.10
N ASP A 93 1.12 12.03 6.32
CA ASP A 93 2.28 11.74 5.50
C ASP A 93 3.52 11.49 6.36
N GLY A 94 4.55 10.93 5.74
CA GLY A 94 5.81 10.64 6.41
C GLY A 94 6.85 10.01 5.50
N SER A 95 7.99 9.69 6.09
CA SER A 95 9.04 8.94 5.41
C SER A 95 9.82 8.06 6.38
N LEU A 96 10.43 7.02 5.83
CA LEU A 96 11.27 6.07 6.56
C LEU A 96 12.45 5.61 5.68
N THR A 97 13.52 5.17 6.32
CA THR A 97 14.63 4.49 5.63
C THR A 97 14.17 3.11 5.20
N ALA A 98 14.37 2.79 3.92
CA ALA A 98 14.05 1.50 3.31
C ALA A 98 15.28 0.91 2.63
N TYR A 99 15.34 -0.41 2.59
CA TYR A 99 16.45 -1.15 1.98
C TYR A 99 15.93 -1.98 0.80
N LEU A 100 16.31 -1.59 -0.41
CA LEU A 100 16.01 -2.33 -1.62
C LEU A 100 17.12 -3.34 -1.89
N LYS A 101 16.73 -4.55 -2.30
CA LYS A 101 17.63 -5.55 -2.88
C LYS A 101 17.88 -5.21 -4.36
N GLU A 102 18.98 -5.71 -4.90
CA GLU A 102 19.15 -5.75 -6.36
C GLU A 102 18.03 -6.59 -7.00
N GLY A 103 17.52 -6.14 -8.15
CA GLY A 103 16.38 -6.74 -8.84
C GLY A 103 15.02 -6.29 -8.32
N VAL A 104 14.05 -7.20 -8.36
CA VAL A 104 12.65 -6.92 -8.03
C VAL A 104 12.45 -6.87 -6.52
N ASN A 105 11.85 -5.78 -6.06
CA ASN A 105 11.39 -5.61 -4.68
C ASN A 105 9.88 -5.52 -4.66
N ARG A 106 9.24 -6.32 -3.81
CA ARG A 106 7.78 -6.40 -3.73
C ARG A 106 7.26 -5.48 -2.65
N LEU A 107 6.35 -4.59 -3.01
CA LEU A 107 5.70 -3.65 -2.10
C LEU A 107 4.24 -4.06 -1.94
N LEU A 108 3.82 -4.29 -0.70
CA LEU A 108 2.42 -4.45 -0.34
C LEU A 108 2.00 -3.27 0.54
N VAL A 109 0.85 -2.69 0.25
CA VAL A 109 0.26 -1.59 1.04
C VAL A 109 -1.15 -2.01 1.43
N LYS A 110 -1.50 -1.86 2.70
CA LYS A 110 -2.85 -1.96 3.22
C LYS A 110 -3.32 -0.58 3.60
N VAL A 111 -4.54 -0.23 3.19
CA VAL A 111 -5.15 1.08 3.47
C VAL A 111 -6.51 0.85 4.11
N SER A 112 -6.71 1.36 5.32
CA SER A 112 -8.00 1.38 5.99
C SER A 112 -8.71 2.72 5.75
N LEU A 113 -10.04 2.68 5.72
CA LEU A 113 -10.94 3.83 5.82
C LEU A 113 -11.85 3.57 7.01
N VAL A 114 -11.98 4.55 7.91
CA VAL A 114 -12.96 4.50 9.01
C VAL A 114 -14.04 5.55 8.79
N GLY A 115 -15.30 5.14 8.86
CA GLY A 115 -16.43 6.00 8.53
C GLY A 115 -16.48 6.34 7.04
N SER A 116 -16.86 7.57 6.69
CA SER A 116 -16.96 8.05 5.32
C SER A 116 -16.01 9.23 5.10
N GLY A 117 -15.16 9.16 4.07
CA GLY A 117 -14.14 10.20 3.88
C GLY A 117 -13.28 10.01 2.64
N GLY A 118 -12.11 10.67 2.65
CA GLY A 118 -11.07 10.43 1.66
C GLY A 118 -10.52 9.02 1.84
N TRP A 119 -10.36 8.28 0.74
CA TRP A 119 -9.77 6.95 0.77
C TRP A 119 -8.71 6.81 -0.32
N GLY A 120 -7.46 6.75 0.11
CA GLY A 120 -6.34 6.70 -0.82
C GLY A 120 -4.99 6.66 -0.13
N TYR A 121 -3.96 6.50 -0.96
CA TYR A 121 -2.59 6.45 -0.48
C TYR A 121 -1.60 6.93 -1.54
N SER A 122 -0.39 7.23 -1.11
CA SER A 122 0.78 7.36 -1.97
C SER A 122 1.94 6.61 -1.32
N VAL A 123 2.73 5.90 -2.12
CA VAL A 123 4.04 5.39 -1.71
C VAL A 123 5.00 5.66 -2.84
N SER A 124 6.17 6.22 -2.52
CA SER A 124 7.19 6.52 -3.50
C SER A 124 8.58 6.24 -2.94
N VAL A 125 9.45 5.78 -3.82
CA VAL A 125 10.89 5.72 -3.60
C VAL A 125 11.56 6.54 -4.70
N PRO A 126 12.58 7.36 -4.39
CA PRO A 126 13.35 8.05 -5.41
C PRO A 126 13.92 7.07 -6.43
N LYS A 127 14.16 7.52 -7.66
CA LYS A 127 15.00 6.76 -8.59
C LYS A 127 16.40 6.64 -8.01
N ALA A 128 17.16 5.65 -8.51
CA ALA A 128 18.56 5.60 -8.19
C ALA A 128 19.29 6.78 -8.84
N ASN A 129 20.02 7.52 -8.00
CA ASN A 129 20.94 8.56 -8.45
C ASN A 129 22.25 7.83 -8.74
N PHE A 130 22.55 7.65 -10.02
CA PHE A 130 23.83 7.13 -10.49
C PHE A 130 24.66 8.28 -11.03
#